data_AF-R5GE10-F1
#
_entry.id   AF-R5GE10-F1
#
_cell.length_a   1.000
_cell.length_b   1.000
_cell.length_c   1.000
_cell.angle_alpha   90.00
_cell.angle_beta   90.00
_cell.angle_gamma   90.00
#
_symmetry.space_group_name_H-M   'P 1'
#
loop_
_entity.id
_entity.type
_entity.pdbx_description
1 polymer ?
#
loop_
_entity_poly.entity_id
_entity_poly.type
_entity_poly.pdbx_seq_one_letter_code
_entity_poly.pdbx_strand_id
1 'polypeptide(L)'
;MKKPCHNAYWDGLIARYFDGTTTEEEERRLRRFLASPESAGRYDDVRAVVGFFAVGRQVHTHRLAKRRSFRPARHWVAAASLLLLLSGGSGWWIAEKRQNVCVAYIDGVRVTDPELVMQQAGHALAAVKRTDSEPTVEEQLTDMFQTLQDETNEAPGQTSKPTEP
;
A
#
# COMPACT_ATOMS: atom_id res chain seq x y z
N MET A 1 -0.99 -16.22 81.12
CA MET A 1 -1.49 -16.11 79.74
C MET A 1 -0.29 -16.09 78.79
N LYS A 2 -0.07 -17.15 78.01
CA LYS A 2 1.01 -17.19 77.00
C LYS A 2 0.58 -16.32 75.81
N LYS A 3 1.36 -15.30 75.46
CA LYS A 3 1.14 -14.54 74.22
C LYS A 3 1.22 -15.53 73.05
N PRO A 4 0.25 -15.56 72.12
CA PRO A 4 0.37 -16.39 70.94
C PRO A 4 1.64 -15.95 70.21
N CYS A 5 2.48 -16.92 69.84
CA CYS A 5 3.66 -16.66 69.02
C CYS A 5 3.20 -15.91 67.78
N HIS A 6 3.83 -14.77 67.48
CA HIS A 6 3.42 -13.87 66.40
C HIS A 6 3.13 -14.62 65.08
N ASN A 7 3.93 -15.64 64.78
CA ASN A 7 3.77 -16.49 63.59
C ASN A 7 2.50 -17.36 63.63
N ALA A 8 2.12 -17.92 64.78
CA ALA A 8 0.94 -18.78 64.90
C ALA A 8 -0.38 -18.03 64.64
N TYR A 9 -0.40 -16.72 64.94
CA TYR A 9 -1.54 -15.86 64.59
C TYR A 9 -1.69 -15.72 63.08
N TRP A 10 -0.59 -15.44 62.37
CA TRP A 10 -0.59 -15.30 60.90
C TRP A 10 -0.90 -16.63 60.21
N ASP A 11 -0.34 -17.74 60.68
CA ASP A 11 -0.61 -19.08 60.16
C ASP A 11 -2.11 -19.41 60.23
N GLY A 12 -2.75 -19.17 61.38
CA GLY A 12 -4.18 -19.39 61.55
C GLY A 12 -5.05 -18.44 60.72
N LEU A 13 -4.62 -17.19 60.57
CA LEU A 13 -5.32 -16.21 59.74
C LEU A 13 -5.25 -16.56 58.25
N ILE A 14 -4.11 -17.07 57.77
CA ILE A 14 -3.90 -17.52 56.40
C ILE A 14 -4.76 -18.75 56.11
N ALA A 15 -4.82 -19.72 57.02
CA ALA A 15 -5.66 -20.91 56.84
C ALA A 15 -7.13 -20.52 56.63
N ARG A 16 -7.67 -19.66 57.50
CA ARG A 16 -9.07 -19.19 57.37
C ARG A 16 -9.32 -18.36 56.11
N TYR A 17 -8.30 -17.62 55.63
CA TYR A 17 -8.39 -16.88 54.38
C TYR A 17 -8.58 -17.83 53.19
N PHE A 18 -7.80 -18.93 53.15
CA PHE A 18 -7.97 -19.98 52.15
C PHE A 18 -9.28 -20.75 52.30
N ASP A 19 -9.79 -20.92 53.53
CA ASP A 19 -11.11 -21.49 53.79
C ASP A 19 -12.27 -20.52 53.47
N GLY A 20 -11.99 -19.26 53.14
CA GLY A 20 -13.00 -18.25 52.81
C GLY A 20 -13.84 -17.77 54.00
N THR A 21 -13.34 -17.92 55.23
CA THR A 21 -14.05 -17.58 56.48
C THR A 21 -13.57 -16.28 57.12
N THR A 22 -12.68 -15.54 56.47
CA THR A 22 -12.16 -14.25 56.95
C THR A 22 -13.13 -13.10 56.72
N THR A 23 -13.10 -12.12 57.63
CA THR A 23 -13.79 -10.84 57.45
C THR A 23 -12.94 -9.85 56.64
N GLU A 24 -13.55 -8.80 56.09
CA GLU A 24 -12.82 -7.81 55.27
C GLU A 24 -11.70 -7.11 56.06
N GLU A 25 -11.94 -6.75 57.32
CA GLU A 25 -10.94 -6.18 58.24
C GLU A 25 -9.73 -7.11 58.43
N GLU A 26 -9.98 -8.41 58.56
CA GLU A 26 -8.96 -9.44 58.72
C GLU A 26 -8.13 -9.61 57.46
N GLU A 27 -8.78 -9.65 56.29
CA GLU A 27 -8.07 -9.66 55.00
C GLU A 27 -7.26 -8.39 54.78
N ARG A 28 -7.77 -7.22 55.20
CA ARG A 28 -7.03 -5.96 55.12
C ARG A 28 -5.80 -5.96 56.04
N ARG A 29 -5.85 -6.64 57.18
CA ARG A 29 -4.67 -6.86 58.04
C ARG A 29 -3.68 -7.82 57.39
N LEU A 30 -4.18 -8.93 56.83
CA LEU A 30 -3.37 -9.91 56.11
C LEU A 30 -2.63 -9.30 54.91
N ARG A 31 -3.32 -8.51 54.08
CA ARG A 31 -2.72 -7.79 52.94
C ARG A 31 -1.61 -6.82 53.37
N ARG A 32 -1.80 -6.12 54.50
CA ARG A 32 -0.77 -5.21 55.06
C ARG A 32 0.44 -5.97 55.56
N PHE A 33 0.24 -7.10 56.23
CA PHE A 33 1.32 -7.98 56.69
C PHE A 33 2.11 -8.56 55.51
N LEU A 34 1.44 -9.11 54.50
CA LEU A 34 2.09 -9.67 53.30
C LEU A 34 2.80 -8.61 52.43
N ALA A 35 2.49 -7.33 52.62
CA ALA A 35 3.21 -6.23 52.00
C ALA A 35 4.43 -5.76 52.82
N SER A 36 4.56 -6.19 54.08
CA SER A 36 5.66 -5.82 54.95
C SER A 36 6.89 -6.73 54.73
N PRO A 37 8.11 -6.26 55.02
CA PRO A 37 9.33 -7.07 54.95
C PRO A 37 9.33 -8.28 55.90
N GLU A 38 8.54 -8.22 56.97
CA GLU A 38 8.45 -9.28 57.99
C GLU A 38 7.86 -10.59 57.45
N SER A 39 7.06 -10.49 56.38
CA SER A 39 6.45 -11.66 55.73
C SER A 39 7.38 -12.38 54.74
N ALA A 40 8.54 -11.79 54.40
CA ALA A 40 9.44 -12.30 53.37
C ALA A 40 10.03 -13.67 53.72
N GLY A 41 10.20 -14.53 52.72
CA GLY A 41 10.73 -15.88 52.86
C GLY A 41 9.64 -16.88 53.22
N ARG A 42 9.18 -16.90 54.48
CA ARG A 42 8.22 -17.92 54.94
C ARG A 42 6.86 -17.85 54.24
N TYR A 43 6.38 -16.63 53.95
CA TYR A 43 5.04 -16.42 53.38
C TYR A 43 5.09 -15.98 51.91
N ASP A 44 6.21 -16.22 51.21
CA ASP A 44 6.37 -15.81 49.81
C ASP A 44 5.34 -16.50 48.89
N ASP A 45 5.02 -17.77 49.15
CA ASP A 45 4.00 -18.52 48.39
C ASP A 45 2.61 -17.92 48.61
N VAL A 46 2.27 -17.60 49.87
CA VAL A 46 1.00 -16.95 50.23
C VAL A 46 0.93 -15.55 49.61
N ARG A 47 2.05 -14.82 49.63
CA ARG A 47 2.17 -13.52 48.98
C ARG A 47 2.03 -13.62 47.47
N ALA A 48 2.48 -14.69 46.82
CA ALA A 48 2.27 -14.87 45.39
C ALA A 48 0.76 -15.03 45.07
N VAL A 49 0.04 -15.80 45.89
CA VAL A 49 -1.40 -16.04 45.70
C VAL A 49 -2.24 -14.80 46.04
N VAL A 50 -2.00 -14.19 47.20
CA VAL A 50 -2.78 -13.03 47.69
C VAL A 50 -2.31 -11.72 47.08
N GLY A 51 -1.01 -11.62 46.79
CA GLY A 51 -0.34 -10.39 46.34
C GLY A 51 -0.64 -10.00 44.90
N PHE A 52 -1.35 -10.81 44.11
CA PHE A 52 -1.93 -10.36 42.85
C PHE A 52 -2.72 -9.05 43.03
N PHE A 53 -3.46 -8.92 44.13
CA PHE A 53 -4.23 -7.71 44.45
C PHE A 53 -3.39 -6.54 44.98
N ALA A 54 -2.29 -6.80 45.69
CA ALA A 54 -1.41 -5.76 46.26
C ALA A 54 -0.37 -5.24 45.25
N VAL A 55 0.23 -6.14 44.46
CA VAL A 55 1.28 -5.84 43.48
C VAL A 55 0.70 -5.33 42.16
N GLY A 56 -0.53 -5.74 41.80
CA GLY A 56 -1.19 -5.24 40.59
C GLY A 56 -1.24 -3.72 40.54
N ARG A 57 -1.52 -3.07 41.67
CA ARG A 57 -1.63 -1.60 41.75
C ARG A 57 -0.26 -0.91 41.75
N GLN A 58 0.74 -1.47 42.42
CA GLN A 58 2.10 -0.91 42.48
C GLN A 58 2.87 -1.12 41.16
N VAL A 59 2.72 -2.26 40.49
CA VAL A 59 3.30 -2.49 39.15
C VAL A 59 2.60 -1.65 38.09
N HIS A 60 1.29 -1.44 38.20
CA HIS A 60 0.57 -0.56 37.28
C HIS A 60 1.00 0.91 37.45
N THR A 61 1.12 1.42 38.68
CA THR A 61 1.62 2.78 38.91
C THR A 61 3.09 2.95 38.53
N HIS A 62 3.96 1.97 38.82
CA HIS A 62 5.37 2.01 38.38
C HIS A 62 5.51 1.93 36.85
N ARG A 63 4.71 1.09 36.17
CA ARG A 63 4.68 1.05 34.69
C ARG A 63 4.17 2.35 34.10
N LEU A 64 3.15 2.98 34.70
CA LEU A 64 2.62 4.26 34.23
C LEU A 64 3.58 5.43 34.49
N ALA A 65 4.25 5.46 35.64
CA ALA A 65 5.27 6.46 35.97
C ALA A 65 6.48 6.35 35.03
N LYS A 66 6.96 5.12 34.75
CA LYS A 66 8.05 4.88 33.79
C LYS A 66 7.64 5.22 32.35
N ARG A 67 6.36 5.06 31.99
CA ARG A 67 5.79 5.50 30.70
C ARG A 67 5.59 7.02 30.59
N ARG A 68 5.49 7.74 31.72
CA ARG A 68 5.32 9.19 31.74
C ARG A 68 6.64 9.95 31.55
N SER A 69 7.78 9.32 31.85
CA SER A 69 9.13 9.91 31.70
C SER A 69 9.71 9.80 30.28
N PHE A 70 9.11 9.03 29.37
CA PHE A 70 9.51 8.96 27.95
C PHE A 70 8.45 9.62 27.06
N ARG A 71 8.15 10.89 27.35
CA ARG A 71 7.57 11.79 26.34
C ARG A 71 8.68 12.68 25.80
N PRO A 72 9.47 12.15 24.87
CA PRO A 72 9.61 12.87 23.62
C PRO A 72 9.20 11.98 22.42
N ALA A 73 8.74 12.63 21.36
CA ALA A 73 8.81 12.11 20.00
C ALA A 73 7.73 11.15 19.43
N ARG A 74 6.55 10.95 20.04
CA ARG A 74 5.45 10.31 19.28
C ARG A 74 5.05 11.08 18.01
N HIS A 75 5.11 12.41 18.05
CA HIS A 75 4.86 13.26 16.88
C HIS A 75 6.00 13.20 15.85
N TRP A 76 7.24 12.98 16.28
CA TRP A 76 8.41 12.90 15.39
C TRP A 76 8.49 11.55 14.67
N VAL A 77 8.08 10.44 15.31
CA VAL A 77 8.02 9.12 14.66
C VAL A 77 6.95 9.06 13.56
N ALA A 78 5.79 9.70 13.76
CA ALA A 78 4.74 9.73 12.73
C ALA A 78 5.15 10.54 11.48
N ALA A 79 5.88 11.65 11.67
CA ALA A 79 6.34 12.49 10.56
C ALA A 79 7.42 11.81 9.71
N ALA A 80 8.34 11.06 10.32
CA ALA A 80 9.41 10.35 9.60
C ALA A 80 8.87 9.24 8.68
N SER A 81 7.83 8.51 9.12
CA SER A 81 7.19 7.47 8.31
C SER A 81 6.54 8.01 7.04
N LEU A 82 5.94 9.21 7.10
CA LEU A 82 5.32 9.85 5.94
C LEU A 82 6.38 10.26 4.91
N LEU A 83 7.54 10.78 5.36
CA LEU A 83 8.65 11.14 4.47
C LEU A 83 9.25 9.91 3.77
N LEU A 84 9.38 8.77 4.47
CA LEU A 84 9.86 7.51 3.86
C LEU A 84 8.89 6.95 2.82
N LEU A 85 7.58 7.00 3.08
CA LEU A 85 6.57 6.57 2.11
C LEU A 85 6.54 7.48 0.87
N LEU A 86 6.65 8.80 1.06
CA LEU A 86 6.67 9.76 -0.05
C LEU A 86 7.97 9.67 -0.87
N SER A 87 9.13 9.51 -0.23
CA SER A 87 10.42 9.41 -0.94
C SER A 87 10.63 8.03 -1.59
N GLY A 88 10.26 6.93 -0.92
CA GLY A 88 10.39 5.58 -1.46
C GLY A 88 9.37 5.27 -2.56
N GLY A 89 8.12 5.67 -2.38
CA GLY A 89 7.05 5.43 -3.36
C GLY A 89 7.21 6.23 -4.65
N SER A 90 7.68 7.48 -4.56
CA SER A 90 7.91 8.30 -5.75
C SER A 90 9.10 7.82 -6.57
N GLY A 91 10.18 7.36 -5.92
CA GLY A 91 11.34 6.78 -6.61
C GLY A 91 10.98 5.54 -7.43
N TRP A 92 10.18 4.62 -6.87
CA TRP A 92 9.70 3.44 -7.58
C TRP A 92 8.82 3.83 -8.77
N TRP A 93 7.88 4.77 -8.61
CA TRP A 93 6.99 5.20 -9.69
C TRP A 93 7.74 5.90 -10.84
N ILE A 94 8.78 6.67 -10.53
CA ILE A 94 9.65 7.30 -11.52
C ILE A 94 10.54 6.25 -12.22
N ALA A 95 11.01 5.24 -11.50
CA ALA A 95 11.78 4.12 -12.06
C ALA A 95 10.91 3.24 -12.99
N GLU A 96 9.66 2.98 -12.64
CA GLU A 96 8.69 2.26 -13.47
C GLU A 96 8.44 2.99 -14.80
N LYS A 97 8.29 4.33 -14.75
CA LYS A 97 8.17 5.13 -15.99
C LYS A 97 9.38 5.02 -16.92
N ARG A 98 10.56 4.69 -16.41
CA ARG A 98 11.79 4.47 -17.21
C ARG A 98 11.83 3.08 -17.86
N GLN A 99 11.01 2.13 -17.43
CA GLN A 99 10.97 0.76 -17.99
C GLN A 99 10.02 0.59 -19.18
N ASN A 100 9.18 1.58 -19.47
CA ASN A 100 8.39 1.62 -20.71
C ASN A 100 9.29 2.03 -21.88
N VAL A 101 10.16 1.11 -22.29
CA VAL A 101 11.15 1.32 -23.35
C VAL A 101 10.42 1.36 -24.70
N CYS A 102 10.14 2.56 -25.18
CA CYS A 102 9.65 2.81 -26.53
C CYS A 102 10.86 2.82 -27.48
N VAL A 103 10.98 1.82 -28.36
CA VAL A 103 12.06 1.73 -29.35
C VAL A 103 11.45 1.78 -30.74
N ALA A 104 11.93 2.71 -31.58
CA ALA A 104 11.68 2.68 -33.01
C ALA A 104 12.99 2.82 -33.79
N TYR A 105 12.97 2.36 -35.03
CA TYR A 105 14.05 2.57 -35.97
C TYR A 105 13.58 3.58 -37.00
N ILE A 106 14.20 4.75 -37.01
CA ILE A 106 13.93 5.83 -37.96
C ILE A 106 15.17 5.94 -38.83
N ASP A 107 15.01 5.76 -40.15
CA ASP A 107 16.12 5.78 -41.12
C ASP A 107 17.29 4.85 -40.77
N GLY A 108 16.99 3.70 -40.16
CA GLY A 108 17.98 2.70 -39.72
C GLY A 108 18.67 3.03 -38.39
N VAL A 109 18.38 4.17 -37.76
CA VAL A 109 18.92 4.56 -36.46
C VAL A 109 17.95 4.20 -35.35
N ARG A 110 18.46 3.57 -34.29
CA ARG A 110 17.67 3.23 -33.09
C ARG A 110 17.37 4.49 -32.30
N VAL A 111 16.08 4.79 -32.13
CA VAL A 111 15.55 5.91 -31.35
C VAL A 111 14.78 5.38 -30.15
N THR A 112 15.07 5.91 -28.96
CA THR A 112 14.44 5.51 -27.69
C THR A 112 13.71 6.64 -26.98
N ASP A 113 13.63 7.81 -27.60
CA ASP A 113 12.92 8.97 -27.06
C ASP A 113 11.40 8.77 -27.29
N PRO A 114 10.59 8.59 -26.23
CA PRO A 114 9.18 8.25 -26.37
C PRO A 114 8.38 9.30 -27.15
N GLU A 115 8.67 10.59 -26.96
CA GLU A 115 7.94 11.68 -27.62
C GLU A 115 8.18 11.65 -29.13
N LEU A 116 9.45 11.50 -29.53
CA LEU A 116 9.84 11.42 -30.93
C LEU A 116 9.29 10.16 -31.61
N VAL A 117 9.32 9.02 -30.92
CA VAL A 117 8.77 7.76 -31.45
C VAL A 117 7.25 7.87 -31.64
N MET A 118 6.53 8.40 -30.65
CA MET A 118 5.07 8.54 -30.73
C MET A 118 4.65 9.56 -31.79
N GLN A 119 5.39 10.67 -31.93
CA GLN A 119 5.16 11.64 -33.00
C GLN A 119 5.32 10.98 -34.38
N GLN A 120 6.41 10.24 -34.59
CA GLN A 120 6.67 9.56 -35.86
C GLN A 120 5.62 8.46 -36.15
N ALA A 121 5.23 7.70 -35.13
CA ALA A 121 4.16 6.71 -35.25
C ALA A 121 2.83 7.36 -35.63
N GLY A 122 2.51 8.52 -35.04
CA GLY A 122 1.34 9.31 -35.40
C GLY A 122 1.36 9.76 -36.87
N HIS A 123 2.51 10.26 -37.35
CA HIS A 123 2.67 10.65 -38.75
C HIS A 123 2.56 9.45 -39.71
N ALA A 124 3.17 8.31 -39.38
CA ALA A 124 3.08 7.09 -40.19
C ALA A 124 1.64 6.57 -40.28
N LEU A 125 0.91 6.55 -39.16
CA LEU A 125 -0.50 6.15 -39.14
C LEU A 125 -1.38 7.14 -39.91
N ALA A 126 -1.11 8.45 -39.80
CA ALA A 126 -1.83 9.45 -40.58
C ALA A 126 -1.59 9.32 -42.08
N ALA A 127 -0.37 8.95 -42.50
CA ALA A 127 -0.05 8.69 -43.89
C ALA A 127 -0.72 7.40 -44.43
N VAL A 128 -0.92 6.39 -43.58
CA VAL A 128 -1.58 5.12 -43.95
C VAL A 128 -3.10 5.21 -43.87
N LYS A 129 -3.65 6.14 -43.08
CA LYS A 129 -5.08 6.39 -42.99
C LYS A 129 -5.56 6.91 -44.35
N ARG A 130 -6.04 5.98 -45.18
CA ARG A 130 -6.67 6.24 -46.48
C ARG A 130 -7.56 7.48 -46.35
N THR A 131 -7.18 8.55 -47.01
CA THR A 131 -8.10 9.63 -47.32
C THR A 131 -9.16 9.03 -48.24
N ASP A 132 -10.44 9.12 -47.85
CA ASP A 132 -11.62 8.71 -48.64
C ASP A 132 -11.77 9.51 -49.96
N SER A 133 -10.69 10.09 -50.47
CA SER A 133 -10.63 11.04 -51.59
C SER A 133 -9.54 10.69 -52.60
N GLU A 134 -8.76 9.63 -52.38
CA GLU A 134 -7.92 9.04 -53.42
C GLU A 134 -8.74 7.97 -54.14
N PRO A 135 -8.84 8.01 -55.48
CA PRO A 135 -9.57 7.00 -56.22
C PRO A 135 -8.94 5.65 -55.89
N THR A 136 -9.79 4.70 -55.49
CA THR A 136 -9.34 3.36 -55.14
C THR A 136 -8.64 2.73 -56.35
N VAL A 137 -7.73 1.77 -56.12
CA VAL A 137 -7.04 1.07 -57.23
C VAL A 137 -8.06 0.46 -58.19
N GLU A 138 -9.20 0.04 -57.66
CA GLU A 138 -10.36 -0.48 -58.38
C GLU A 138 -11.03 0.60 -59.27
N GLU A 139 -11.11 1.84 -58.81
CA GLU A 139 -11.70 2.97 -59.53
C GLU A 139 -10.78 3.44 -60.67
N GLN A 140 -9.46 3.49 -60.43
CA GLN A 140 -8.46 3.76 -61.47
C GLN A 140 -8.43 2.68 -62.56
N LEU A 141 -8.52 1.40 -62.17
CA LEU A 141 -8.60 0.31 -63.14
C LEU A 141 -9.88 0.40 -63.97
N THR A 142 -11.01 0.74 -63.34
CA THR A 142 -12.30 0.87 -64.04
C THR A 142 -12.27 1.99 -65.09
N ASP A 143 -11.67 3.13 -64.77
CA ASP A 143 -11.51 4.25 -65.71
C ASP A 143 -10.59 3.89 -66.91
N MET A 144 -9.51 3.15 -66.66
CA MET A 144 -8.64 2.62 -67.73
C MET A 144 -9.39 1.63 -68.66
N PHE A 145 -10.31 0.83 -68.13
CA PHE A 145 -11.11 -0.09 -68.96
C PHE A 145 -12.22 0.64 -69.73
N GLN A 146 -12.82 1.69 -69.16
CA GLN A 146 -13.84 2.50 -69.82
C GLN A 146 -13.27 3.31 -70.98
N THR A 147 -12.13 3.97 -70.79
CA THR A 147 -11.43 4.71 -71.86
C THR A 147 -11.07 3.82 -73.05
N LEU A 148 -10.65 2.58 -72.83
CA LEU A 148 -10.39 1.61 -73.90
C LEU A 148 -11.69 1.16 -74.62
N GLN A 149 -12.80 1.03 -73.90
CA GLN A 149 -14.10 0.69 -74.48
C GLN A 149 -14.68 1.84 -75.31
N ASP A 150 -14.49 3.08 -74.86
CA ASP A 150 -14.92 4.28 -75.59
C ASP A 150 -14.09 4.52 -76.85
N GLU A 151 -12.76 4.32 -76.81
CA GLU A 151 -11.93 4.34 -78.03
C GLU A 151 -12.30 3.24 -79.04
N THR A 152 -12.85 2.11 -78.57
CA THR A 152 -13.31 1.03 -79.47
C THR A 152 -14.68 1.34 -80.10
N ASN A 153 -15.46 2.26 -79.52
CA ASN A 153 -16.80 2.64 -80.00
C ASN A 153 -16.81 3.88 -80.91
N GLU A 154 -15.72 4.64 -81.00
CA GLU A 154 -15.65 5.86 -81.82
C GLU A 154 -14.64 5.74 -82.98
N ALA A 155 -15.03 4.98 -84.02
CA ALA A 155 -14.43 5.06 -85.36
C ALA A 155 -15.41 5.73 -86.35
N PRO A 156 -15.01 6.80 -87.07
CA PRO A 156 -15.92 7.70 -87.78
C PRO A 156 -16.23 7.21 -89.21
N GLY A 157 -17.48 7.35 -89.62
CA GLY A 157 -17.92 7.02 -90.98
C GLY A 157 -19.01 7.94 -91.49
N GLN A 158 -18.72 9.22 -91.71
CA GLN A 158 -19.42 10.04 -92.70
C GLN A 158 -18.57 11.25 -93.12
N THR A 159 -17.79 11.07 -94.19
CA THR A 159 -17.09 12.14 -94.90
C THR A 159 -18.05 12.91 -95.79
N SER A 160 -18.14 14.22 -95.57
CA SER A 160 -18.81 15.19 -96.43
C SER A 160 -18.19 15.26 -97.83
N LYS A 161 -19.06 15.40 -98.83
CA LYS A 161 -18.73 15.54 -100.27
C LYS A 161 -18.22 16.96 -100.58
N PRO A 162 -17.24 17.16 -101.48
CA PRO A 162 -16.74 18.50 -101.83
C PRO A 162 -17.56 19.19 -102.93
N THR A 163 -17.54 20.53 -102.91
CA THR A 163 -18.28 21.49 -103.74
C THR A 163 -17.50 21.97 -104.97
N GLU A 164 -18.23 22.10 -106.09
CA GLU A 164 -18.02 22.90 -107.32
C GLU A 164 -16.89 22.55 -108.33
N PRO A 165 -16.98 23.00 -109.60
CA PRO A 165 -17.98 23.89 -110.25
C PRO A 165 -19.08 23.22 -111.08
#